data_AF-A0A1H0GLW9-F1
#
_entry.id   AF-A0A1H0GLW9-F1
#
_cell.length_a   1.000
_cell.length_b   1.000
_cell.length_c   1.000
_cell.angle_alpha   90.00
_cell.angle_beta   90.00
_cell.angle_gamma   90.00
#
_symmetry.space_group_name_H-M   'P 1'
#
loop_
_entity.id
_entity.type
_entity.pdbx_description
1 polymer ?
#
loop_
_entity_poly.entity_id
_entity_poly.type
_entity_poly.pdbx_seq_one_letter_code
_entity_poly.pdbx_strand_id
1 'polypeptide(L)'
;MNLDGSAVLHDSPEAVWAALTDPAVLARTIPGCLALERVGEDSYRMNVSVGVGAVKGTYAGEVHLTDQNRPKSYVMHASGAGAPGQVRATVTIELAPDGDGTVLTYSADAVVGGPVAGVGQRMITGVAKRLAAQFFTAIDGELTGTVVPIEAAPSAAAVSRTDAKAPAAPSPQVFAGRAGVPAGTSGDLRTLALGAAGGSALTLLGVVVGYMMGRGHFGASPQGSESRQTPPSRRVQGKASK
;
A
#
# COMPACT_ATOMS: atom_id res chain seq x y z
N MET A 1 16.19 -12.16 -4.44
CA MET A 1 15.96 -12.39 -2.99
C MET A 1 15.05 -13.58 -2.93
N ASN A 2 15.42 -14.60 -2.17
CA ASN A 2 14.65 -15.83 -2.16
C ASN A 2 13.84 -15.92 -0.86
N LEU A 3 12.60 -16.36 -0.97
CA LEU A 3 11.70 -16.53 0.16
C LEU A 3 10.86 -17.78 -0.06
N ASP A 4 11.13 -18.78 0.76
CA ASP A 4 10.37 -20.03 0.78
C ASP A 4 9.52 -20.10 2.05
N GLY A 5 8.42 -20.84 1.97
CA GLY A 5 7.56 -21.09 3.12
C GLY A 5 6.45 -22.09 2.82
N SER A 6 5.64 -22.34 3.84
CA SER A 6 4.45 -23.18 3.74
C SER A 6 3.34 -22.65 4.63
N ALA A 7 2.11 -23.04 4.30
CA ALA A 7 0.91 -22.80 5.08
C ALA A 7 0.02 -24.05 5.04
N VAL A 8 -0.73 -24.28 6.11
CA VAL A 8 -1.78 -25.31 6.16
C VAL A 8 -3.11 -24.61 6.01
N LEU A 9 -3.95 -25.08 5.09
CA LEU A 9 -5.27 -24.55 4.80
C LEU A 9 -6.31 -25.66 5.04
N HIS A 10 -7.39 -25.33 5.74
CA HIS A 10 -8.37 -26.31 6.23
C HIS A 10 -9.50 -26.55 5.22
N ASP A 11 -9.14 -26.92 3.99
CA ASP A 11 -10.07 -27.38 2.96
C ASP A 11 -9.32 -28.26 1.93
N SER A 12 -10.09 -28.90 1.06
CA SER A 12 -9.62 -29.66 -0.11
C SER A 12 -8.73 -28.82 -1.04
N PRO A 13 -7.75 -29.44 -1.73
CA PRO A 13 -6.91 -28.72 -2.70
C PRO A 13 -7.72 -28.00 -3.78
N GLU A 14 -8.85 -28.56 -4.20
CA GLU A 14 -9.77 -27.96 -5.15
C GLU A 14 -10.39 -26.66 -4.63
N ALA A 15 -10.87 -26.63 -3.38
CA ALA A 15 -11.43 -25.43 -2.77
C ALA A 15 -10.36 -24.36 -2.52
N VAL A 16 -9.18 -24.79 -2.03
CA VAL A 16 -8.01 -23.92 -1.86
C VAL A 16 -7.62 -23.28 -3.18
N TRP A 17 -7.51 -24.08 -4.26
CA TRP A 17 -7.23 -23.57 -5.59
C TRP A 17 -8.25 -22.54 -6.04
N ALA A 18 -9.54 -22.82 -5.85
CA ALA A 18 -10.62 -21.90 -6.20
C ALA A 18 -10.49 -20.57 -5.45
N ALA A 19 -10.24 -20.61 -4.14
CA ALA A 19 -10.05 -19.41 -3.32
C ALA A 19 -8.81 -18.59 -3.73
N LEU A 20 -7.70 -19.24 -4.08
CA LEU A 20 -6.45 -18.58 -4.50
C LEU A 20 -6.51 -17.99 -5.92
N THR A 21 -7.48 -18.41 -6.73
CA THR A 21 -7.64 -17.93 -8.11
C THR A 21 -8.92 -17.12 -8.33
N ASP A 22 -9.79 -17.01 -7.33
CA ASP A 22 -10.99 -16.16 -7.38
C ASP A 22 -10.63 -14.69 -7.07
N PRO A 23 -10.75 -13.77 -8.04
CA PRO A 23 -10.45 -12.35 -7.83
C PRO A 23 -11.28 -11.70 -6.72
N ALA A 24 -12.51 -12.15 -6.46
CA ALA A 24 -13.33 -11.61 -5.39
C ALA A 24 -12.81 -12.02 -4.01
N VAL A 25 -12.33 -13.27 -3.87
CA VAL A 25 -11.69 -13.76 -2.64
C VAL A 25 -10.36 -13.04 -2.45
N LEU A 26 -9.50 -13.01 -3.48
CA LEU A 26 -8.21 -12.33 -3.45
C LEU A 26 -8.31 -10.86 -3.04
N ALA A 27 -9.28 -10.12 -3.59
CA ALA A 27 -9.49 -8.72 -3.24
C ALA A 27 -9.81 -8.50 -1.76
N ARG A 28 -10.44 -9.47 -1.09
CA ARG A 28 -10.77 -9.40 0.34
C ARG A 28 -9.66 -9.93 1.23
N THR A 29 -8.83 -10.85 0.76
CA THR A 29 -7.81 -11.53 1.58
C THR A 29 -6.41 -10.92 1.46
N ILE A 30 -6.11 -10.19 0.38
CA ILE A 30 -4.83 -9.50 0.21
C ILE A 30 -4.73 -8.30 1.17
N PRO A 31 -3.74 -8.27 2.09
CA PRO A 31 -3.59 -7.17 3.03
C PRO A 31 -3.34 -5.83 2.32
N GLY A 32 -4.16 -4.83 2.65
CA GLY A 32 -4.03 -3.49 2.07
C GLY A 32 -4.49 -3.38 0.61
N CYS A 33 -5.19 -4.39 0.07
CA CYS A 33 -5.79 -4.30 -1.25
C CYS A 33 -6.80 -3.15 -1.31
N LEU A 34 -6.55 -2.18 -2.19
CA LEU A 34 -7.44 -1.05 -2.45
C LEU A 34 -8.36 -1.34 -3.65
N ALA A 35 -7.82 -2.01 -4.66
CA ALA A 35 -8.54 -2.40 -5.86
C ALA A 35 -7.88 -3.63 -6.49
N LEU A 36 -8.69 -4.52 -7.05
CA LEU A 36 -8.25 -5.64 -7.88
C LEU A 36 -9.17 -5.72 -9.10
N GLU A 37 -8.56 -5.77 -10.28
CA GLU A 37 -9.22 -5.82 -11.56
C GLU A 37 -8.67 -6.99 -12.36
N ARG A 38 -9.56 -7.83 -12.91
CA ARG A 38 -9.16 -8.87 -13.86
C ARG A 38 -9.07 -8.25 -15.25
N VAL A 39 -7.87 -8.24 -15.82
CA VAL A 39 -7.56 -7.57 -17.09
C VAL A 39 -7.31 -8.52 -18.25
N GLY A 40 -7.26 -9.82 -17.96
CA GLY A 40 -7.15 -10.87 -18.97
C GLY A 40 -7.44 -12.23 -18.38
N GLU A 41 -7.22 -13.27 -19.18
CA GLU A 41 -7.13 -14.63 -18.66
C GLU A 41 -5.90 -14.72 -17.77
N ASP A 42 -6.12 -15.14 -16.51
CA ASP A 42 -5.08 -15.29 -15.50
C ASP A 42 -4.21 -14.06 -15.24
N SER A 43 -4.74 -12.88 -15.57
CA SER A 43 -4.04 -11.60 -15.50
C SER A 43 -4.84 -10.59 -14.70
N TYR A 44 -4.19 -9.98 -13.71
CA TYR A 44 -4.80 -9.10 -12.73
C TYR A 44 -4.00 -7.82 -12.57
N ARG A 45 -4.70 -6.70 -12.40
CA ARG A 45 -4.14 -5.42 -11.95
C ARG A 45 -4.63 -5.12 -10.55
N MET A 46 -3.75 -4.65 -9.68
CA MET A 46 -4.10 -4.34 -8.30
C MET A 46 -3.42 -3.08 -7.79
N ASN A 47 -4.08 -2.39 -6.87
CA ASN A 47 -3.50 -1.32 -6.07
C ASN A 47 -3.44 -1.78 -4.62
N VAL A 48 -2.25 -1.77 -4.02
CA VAL A 48 -2.03 -2.24 -2.65
C VAL A 48 -1.36 -1.14 -1.83
N SER A 49 -1.91 -0.87 -0.65
CA SER A 49 -1.31 0.02 0.34
C SER A 49 -0.60 -0.78 1.42
N VAL A 50 0.72 -0.64 1.51
CA VAL A 50 1.53 -1.26 2.55
C VAL A 50 1.77 -0.21 3.63
N GLY A 51 1.37 -0.52 4.87
CA GLY A 51 1.46 0.40 6.01
C GLY A 51 2.68 0.21 6.92
N VAL A 52 3.65 -0.64 6.54
CA VAL A 52 4.65 -1.17 7.49
C VAL A 52 6.02 -0.48 7.33
N GLY A 53 6.44 0.25 8.35
CA GLY A 53 7.82 0.73 8.50
C GLY A 53 8.35 1.53 7.30
N ALA A 54 9.59 1.24 6.90
CA ALA A 54 10.27 1.95 5.81
C ALA A 54 9.81 1.54 4.40
N VAL A 55 8.93 0.54 4.29
CA VAL A 55 8.33 0.12 3.01
C VAL A 55 6.90 0.67 2.84
N LYS A 56 6.52 1.66 3.66
CA LYS A 56 5.19 2.25 3.63
C LYS A 56 4.93 2.98 2.31
N GLY A 57 3.79 2.69 1.69
CA GLY A 57 3.30 3.42 0.52
C GLY A 57 2.28 2.63 -0.28
N THR A 58 1.87 3.20 -1.40
CA THR A 58 0.94 2.58 -2.34
C THR A 58 1.71 2.08 -3.55
N TYR A 59 1.36 0.87 -3.99
CA TYR A 59 1.95 0.18 -5.11
C TYR A 59 0.85 -0.18 -6.11
N ALA A 60 1.05 0.16 -7.37
CA ALA A 60 0.28 -0.36 -8.49
C ALA A 60 1.03 -1.59 -9.03
N GLY A 61 0.32 -2.70 -9.18
CA GLY A 61 0.92 -3.96 -9.56
C GLY A 61 0.11 -4.75 -10.57
N GLU A 62 0.80 -5.70 -11.17
CA GLU A 62 0.29 -6.65 -12.17
C GLU A 62 0.69 -8.06 -11.76
N VAL A 63 -0.24 -9.00 -11.92
CA VAL A 63 -0.03 -10.41 -11.64
C VAL A 63 -0.49 -11.23 -12.83
N HIS A 64 0.34 -12.19 -13.23
CA HIS A 64 0.04 -13.16 -14.29
C HIS A 64 0.30 -14.57 -13.77
N LEU A 65 -0.62 -15.50 -14.00
CA LEU A 65 -0.45 -16.92 -13.67
C LEU A 65 -0.06 -17.71 -14.91
N THR A 66 0.93 -18.59 -14.78
CA THR A 66 1.42 -19.49 -15.83
C THR A 66 1.58 -20.91 -15.28
N ASP A 67 1.84 -21.86 -16.17
CA ASP A 67 2.14 -23.26 -15.83
C ASP A 67 1.13 -23.89 -14.86
N GLN A 68 -0.15 -23.58 -15.04
CA GLN A 68 -1.22 -24.06 -14.18
C GLN A 68 -1.46 -25.57 -14.38
N ASN A 69 -1.33 -26.32 -13.30
CA ASN A 69 -1.69 -27.72 -13.20
C ASN A 69 -2.73 -27.88 -12.09
N ARG A 70 -4.01 -27.64 -12.41
CA ARG A 70 -5.09 -27.66 -11.40
C ARG A 70 -5.29 -29.06 -10.80
N PRO A 71 -5.52 -29.19 -9.48
CA PRO A 71 -5.41 -28.20 -8.41
C PRO A 71 -4.03 -28.22 -7.70
N LYS A 72 -2.98 -28.70 -8.36
CA LYS A 72 -1.69 -29.05 -7.74
C LYS A 72 -0.67 -27.93 -7.72
N SER A 73 -0.51 -27.16 -8.80
CA SER A 73 0.54 -26.13 -8.84
C SER A 73 0.31 -25.07 -9.90
N TYR A 74 0.95 -23.91 -9.72
CA TYR A 74 1.07 -22.86 -10.72
C TYR A 74 2.27 -21.96 -10.43
N VAL A 75 2.67 -21.18 -11.43
CA VAL A 75 3.68 -20.13 -11.30
C VAL A 75 2.99 -18.77 -11.36
N MET A 76 3.29 -17.90 -10.41
CA MET A 76 2.79 -16.54 -10.33
C MET A 76 3.91 -15.55 -10.61
N HIS A 77 3.74 -14.74 -11.65
CA HIS A 77 4.59 -13.60 -11.94
C HIS A 77 3.92 -12.33 -11.43
N ALA A 78 4.51 -11.70 -10.43
CA ALA A 78 4.01 -10.48 -9.82
C ALA A 78 4.98 -9.32 -10.06
N SER A 79 4.46 -8.15 -10.36
CA SER A 79 5.22 -6.90 -10.39
C SER A 79 4.46 -5.80 -9.69
N GLY A 80 5.18 -4.85 -9.11
CA GLY A 80 4.59 -3.72 -8.41
C GLY A 80 5.53 -2.52 -8.40
N ALA A 81 4.98 -1.33 -8.60
CA ALA A 81 5.73 -0.08 -8.57
C ALA A 81 4.94 1.01 -7.82
N GLY A 82 5.66 1.84 -7.08
CA GLY A 82 5.09 2.95 -6.33
C GLY A 82 6.17 3.95 -5.94
N ALA A 83 5.77 5.01 -5.24
CA ALA A 83 6.70 6.02 -4.75
C ALA A 83 7.87 5.45 -3.90
N PRO A 84 7.66 4.43 -3.04
CA PRO A 84 8.76 3.86 -2.27
C PRO A 84 9.76 3.03 -3.10
N GLY A 85 9.35 2.54 -4.27
CA GLY A 85 10.19 1.71 -5.13
C GLY A 85 9.39 0.68 -5.94
N GLN A 86 10.09 -0.33 -6.46
CA GLN A 86 9.52 -1.37 -7.30
C GLN A 86 9.95 -2.77 -6.88
N VAL A 87 9.12 -3.75 -7.21
CA VAL A 87 9.36 -5.17 -7.00
C VAL A 87 8.92 -5.96 -8.22
N ARG A 88 9.67 -7.01 -8.55
CA ARG A 88 9.24 -8.10 -9.43
C ARG A 88 9.48 -9.41 -8.71
N ALA A 89 8.56 -10.34 -8.79
CA ALA A 89 8.68 -11.65 -8.18
C ALA A 89 8.14 -12.74 -9.09
N THR A 90 8.78 -13.89 -9.07
CA THR A 90 8.27 -15.15 -9.60
C THR A 90 8.08 -16.09 -8.43
N VAL A 91 6.88 -16.64 -8.29
CA VAL A 91 6.51 -17.50 -7.16
C VAL A 91 5.98 -18.82 -7.70
N THR A 92 6.62 -19.92 -7.36
CA THR A 92 6.10 -21.26 -7.60
C THR A 92 5.26 -21.68 -6.42
N ILE A 93 4.02 -22.12 -6.65
CA ILE A 93 3.07 -22.53 -5.63
C ILE A 93 2.68 -23.99 -5.90
N GLU A 94 2.71 -24.81 -4.85
CA GLU A 94 2.30 -26.21 -4.88
C GLU A 94 1.32 -26.49 -3.75
N LEU A 95 0.32 -27.31 -4.06
CA LEU A 95 -0.75 -27.74 -3.16
C LEU A 95 -0.70 -29.27 -3.06
N ALA A 96 -0.60 -29.76 -1.84
CA ALA A 96 -0.61 -31.18 -1.53
C ALA A 96 -1.74 -31.50 -0.52
N PRO A 97 -2.50 -32.58 -0.71
CA PRO A 97 -3.47 -33.03 0.29
C PRO A 97 -2.78 -33.37 1.62
N ASP A 98 -3.40 -32.98 2.73
CA ASP A 98 -2.97 -33.33 4.09
C ASP A 98 -4.19 -33.59 5.00
N GLY A 99 -4.59 -34.86 5.09
CA GLY A 99 -5.82 -35.25 5.77
C GLY A 99 -7.06 -34.62 5.12
N ASP A 100 -7.82 -33.87 5.90
CA ASP A 100 -8.98 -33.09 5.45
C ASP A 100 -8.62 -31.66 4.98
N GLY A 101 -7.32 -31.32 4.99
CA GLY A 101 -6.80 -30.02 4.58
C GLY A 101 -5.80 -30.11 3.42
N THR A 102 -5.10 -29.00 3.21
CA THR A 102 -4.11 -28.83 2.15
C THR A 102 -2.87 -28.16 2.71
N VAL A 103 -1.71 -28.74 2.43
CA VAL A 103 -0.42 -28.07 2.62
C VAL A 103 -0.09 -27.30 1.35
N LEU A 104 0.04 -25.99 1.49
CA LEU A 104 0.54 -25.10 0.46
C LEU A 104 2.03 -24.84 0.72
N THR A 105 2.88 -25.11 -0.28
CA THR A 105 4.29 -24.69 -0.29
C THR A 105 4.49 -23.62 -1.35
N TYR A 106 5.38 -22.68 -1.07
CA TYR A 106 5.74 -21.66 -2.03
C TYR A 106 7.23 -21.36 -2.02
N SER A 107 7.78 -21.07 -3.20
CA SER A 107 9.13 -20.59 -3.40
C SER A 107 9.10 -19.32 -4.24
N ALA A 108 9.58 -18.22 -3.69
CA ALA A 108 9.57 -16.91 -4.35
C ALA A 108 10.98 -16.41 -4.63
N ASP A 109 11.25 -16.03 -5.87
CA ASP A 109 12.41 -15.21 -6.24
C ASP A 109 11.93 -13.79 -6.55
N ALA A 110 12.35 -12.83 -5.73
CA ALA A 110 12.00 -11.43 -5.83
C ALA A 110 13.21 -10.52 -6.09
N VAL A 111 13.06 -9.59 -7.03
CA VAL A 111 13.98 -8.49 -7.30
C VAL A 111 13.34 -7.19 -6.85
N VAL A 112 13.97 -6.51 -5.90
CA VAL A 112 13.50 -5.23 -5.35
C VAL A 112 14.45 -4.12 -5.80
N GLY A 113 13.89 -3.00 -6.25
CA GLY A 113 14.62 -1.83 -6.72
C GLY A 113 14.14 -0.53 -6.07
N GLY A 114 14.89 0.55 -6.33
CA GLY A 114 14.53 1.89 -5.87
C GLY A 114 14.90 2.15 -4.40
N PRO A 115 14.36 3.22 -3.79
CA PRO A 115 14.69 3.61 -2.42
C PRO A 115 14.45 2.49 -1.40
N VAL A 116 13.37 1.72 -1.58
CA VAL A 116 13.03 0.59 -0.71
C VAL A 116 14.09 -0.53 -0.71
N ALA A 117 14.89 -0.70 -1.77
CA ALA A 117 15.97 -1.68 -1.77
C ALA A 117 17.07 -1.35 -0.75
N GLY A 118 17.21 -0.08 -0.37
CA GLY A 118 18.19 0.41 0.60
C GLY A 118 17.88 0.09 2.06
N VAL A 119 16.65 -0.37 2.37
CA VAL A 119 16.24 -0.67 3.77
C VAL A 119 16.85 -1.96 4.33
N GLY A 120 17.49 -2.76 3.46
CA GLY A 120 18.16 -4.00 3.79
C GLY A 120 17.27 -5.24 3.67
N GLN A 121 17.87 -6.35 3.23
CA GLN A 121 17.16 -7.61 2.95
C GLN A 121 16.39 -8.15 4.16
N ARG A 122 16.98 -8.10 5.36
CA ARG A 122 16.35 -8.64 6.58
C ARG A 122 14.99 -7.99 6.87
N MET A 123 14.87 -6.67 6.68
CA MET A 123 13.60 -5.97 6.87
C MET A 123 12.59 -6.39 5.80
N ILE A 124 13.00 -6.37 4.53
CA ILE A 124 12.14 -6.73 3.39
C ILE A 124 11.58 -8.15 3.57
N THR A 125 12.45 -9.12 3.90
CA THR A 125 12.03 -10.50 4.17
C THR A 125 11.06 -10.59 5.35
N GLY A 126 11.29 -9.81 6.42
CA GLY A 126 10.39 -9.79 7.58
C GLY A 126 9.00 -9.27 7.24
N VAL A 127 8.90 -8.18 6.47
CA VAL A 127 7.62 -7.64 6.01
C VAL A 127 6.93 -8.61 5.05
N ALA A 128 7.66 -9.19 4.09
CA ALA A 128 7.11 -10.14 3.14
C ALA A 128 6.52 -11.39 3.84
N LYS A 129 7.24 -11.95 4.81
CA LYS A 129 6.74 -13.07 5.63
C LYS A 129 5.49 -12.71 6.42
N ARG A 130 5.44 -11.50 7.01
CA ARG A 130 4.25 -11.02 7.73
C ARG A 130 3.06 -10.89 6.80
N LEU A 131 3.24 -10.29 5.62
CA LEU A 131 2.15 -10.13 4.64
C LEU A 131 1.66 -11.48 4.12
N ALA A 132 2.57 -12.43 3.84
CA ALA A 132 2.21 -13.80 3.45
C ALA A 132 1.41 -14.51 4.54
N ALA A 133 1.84 -14.43 5.80
CA ALA A 133 1.12 -15.02 6.92
C ALA A 133 -0.30 -14.42 7.08
N GLN A 134 -0.45 -13.10 6.95
CA GLN A 134 -1.75 -12.44 6.99
C GLN A 134 -2.66 -12.88 5.84
N PHE A 135 -2.11 -12.98 4.63
CA PHE A 135 -2.84 -13.46 3.45
C PHE A 135 -3.35 -14.89 3.65
N PHE A 136 -2.48 -15.84 4.04
CA PHE A 136 -2.91 -17.23 4.23
C PHE A 136 -3.88 -17.39 5.39
N THR A 137 -3.71 -16.63 6.47
CA THR A 137 -4.69 -16.60 7.58
C THR A 137 -6.07 -16.13 7.10
N ALA A 138 -6.11 -15.12 6.23
CA ALA A 138 -7.37 -14.61 5.68
C ALA A 138 -8.02 -15.59 4.68
N ILE A 139 -7.22 -16.27 3.86
CA ILE A 139 -7.71 -17.33 2.96
C ILE A 139 -8.29 -18.50 3.76
N ASP A 140 -7.59 -18.96 4.79
CA ASP A 140 -8.07 -20.04 5.67
C ASP A 140 -9.37 -19.64 6.38
N GLY A 141 -9.49 -18.38 6.80
CA GLY A 141 -10.74 -17.82 7.32
C GLY A 141 -11.88 -17.88 6.30
N GLU A 142 -11.63 -17.47 5.04
CA GLU A 142 -12.64 -17.55 3.98
C GLU A 142 -13.07 -19.00 3.70
N LEU A 143 -12.13 -19.94 3.66
CA LEU A 143 -12.39 -21.37 3.42
C LEU A 143 -13.22 -22.00 4.55
N THR A 144 -12.88 -21.69 5.81
CA THR A 144 -13.60 -22.21 6.98
C THR A 144 -14.90 -21.48 7.29
N GLY A 145 -15.26 -20.44 6.51
CA GLY A 145 -16.41 -19.58 6.78
C GLY A 145 -16.25 -18.68 8.01
N THR A 146 -15.04 -18.64 8.58
CA THR A 146 -14.70 -17.72 9.67
C THR A 146 -14.30 -16.39 9.04
N VAL A 147 -15.23 -15.42 8.99
CA VAL A 147 -14.89 -14.05 8.58
C VAL A 147 -13.93 -13.46 9.60
N VAL A 148 -12.63 -13.57 9.36
CA VAL A 148 -11.60 -12.86 10.12
C VAL A 148 -11.57 -11.44 9.57
N PRO A 149 -11.99 -10.41 10.34
CA PRO A 149 -11.85 -9.04 9.88
C PRO A 149 -10.35 -8.75 9.75
N ILE A 150 -9.90 -8.47 8.53
CA ILE A 150 -8.53 -7.98 8.32
C ILE A 150 -8.53 -6.55 8.85
N GLU A 151 -8.18 -6.40 10.13
CA GLU A 151 -8.11 -5.10 10.79
C GLU A 151 -7.12 -4.23 10.03
N ALA A 152 -7.66 -3.23 9.34
CA ALA A 152 -6.89 -2.15 8.76
C ALA A 152 -6.24 -1.35 9.90
N ALA A 153 -5.01 -1.72 10.27
CA ALA A 153 -4.18 -0.85 11.11
C ALA A 153 -4.04 0.54 10.45
N PRO A 154 -4.01 1.64 11.22
CA PRO A 154 -4.95 2.75 11.09
C PRO A 154 -4.81 3.55 9.79
N SER A 155 -5.92 3.52 9.05
CA SER A 155 -6.62 4.65 8.39
C SER A 155 -5.80 5.94 8.26
N ALA A 156 -5.27 6.32 7.08
CA ALA A 156 -6.00 6.62 5.85
C ALA A 156 -7.16 7.62 6.08
N ALA A 157 -6.84 8.80 6.61
CA ALA A 157 -7.64 9.99 6.40
C ALA A 157 -6.82 11.02 5.60
N ALA A 158 -7.47 11.54 4.54
CA ALA A 158 -7.08 12.62 3.65
C ALA A 158 -6.09 12.31 2.51
N VAL A 159 -6.63 11.97 1.34
CA VAL A 159 -6.19 12.58 0.08
C VAL A 159 -7.41 12.85 -0.81
N SER A 160 -7.36 14.05 -1.38
CA SER A 160 -8.47 14.83 -1.91
C SER A 160 -9.15 14.23 -3.13
N ARG A 161 -10.47 14.44 -3.19
CA ARG A 161 -11.24 14.45 -4.44
C ARG A 161 -10.73 15.62 -5.29
N THR A 162 -10.24 15.31 -6.49
CA THR A 162 -10.25 16.25 -7.61
C THR A 162 -11.01 15.57 -8.74
N ASP A 163 -12.15 16.17 -9.07
CA ASP A 163 -12.98 15.84 -10.22
C ASP A 163 -12.21 16.00 -11.54
N ALA A 164 -12.31 15.02 -12.42
CA ALA A 164 -12.12 15.21 -13.86
C ALA A 164 -13.00 14.20 -14.63
N LYS A 165 -13.83 14.74 -15.52
CA LYS A 165 -14.96 14.10 -16.18
C LYS A 165 -14.65 13.68 -17.63
N ALA A 166 -14.97 12.41 -17.95
CA ALA A 166 -15.40 11.80 -19.23
C ALA A 166 -14.43 11.74 -20.45
N PRO A 167 -14.65 10.87 -21.48
CA PRO A 167 -15.73 9.89 -21.74
C PRO A 167 -15.28 8.43 -22.03
N ALA A 168 -16.28 7.58 -22.37
CA ALA A 168 -16.35 6.12 -22.22
C ALA A 168 -15.78 5.23 -23.35
N ALA A 169 -15.32 4.04 -22.95
CA ALA A 169 -15.18 2.77 -23.72
C ALA A 169 -15.13 1.59 -22.70
N PRO A 170 -15.33 0.31 -23.11
CA PRO A 170 -16.16 -0.68 -22.39
C PRO A 170 -15.62 -1.14 -21.01
N SER A 171 -16.57 -1.44 -20.14
CA SER A 171 -16.46 -1.68 -18.70
C SER A 171 -15.60 -2.89 -18.31
N PRO A 172 -14.51 -2.71 -17.53
CA PRO A 172 -13.94 -3.80 -16.76
C PRO A 172 -14.78 -4.09 -15.51
N GLN A 173 -14.90 -5.37 -15.15
CA GLN A 173 -15.54 -5.79 -13.91
C GLN A 173 -14.60 -5.46 -12.74
N VAL A 174 -14.84 -4.31 -12.12
CA VAL A 174 -14.15 -3.87 -10.90
C VAL A 174 -14.89 -4.46 -9.71
N PHE A 175 -14.23 -5.34 -8.95
CA PHE A 175 -14.76 -5.87 -7.71
C PHE A 175 -14.38 -4.91 -6.57
N ALA A 176 -15.36 -4.19 -6.04
CA ALA A 176 -15.16 -3.36 -4.85
C ALA A 176 -15.30 -4.20 -3.58
N GLY A 177 -14.41 -3.99 -2.60
CA GLY A 177 -14.59 -4.52 -1.25
C GLY A 177 -15.90 -4.01 -0.64
N ARG A 178 -16.57 -4.86 0.15
CA ARG A 178 -17.87 -4.56 0.75
C ARG A 178 -17.72 -3.48 1.82
N ALA A 179 -18.04 -2.23 1.47
CA ALA A 179 -18.35 -1.20 2.44
C ALA A 179 -19.70 -1.54 3.10
N GLY A 180 -19.72 -1.67 4.42
CA GLY A 180 -20.95 -1.90 5.18
C GLY A 180 -21.93 -0.76 4.96
N VAL A 181 -23.11 -1.10 4.46
CA VAL A 181 -24.30 -0.24 4.52
C VAL A 181 -24.96 -0.49 5.87
N PRO A 182 -25.45 0.55 6.55
CA PRO A 182 -26.72 0.42 7.24
C PRO A 182 -27.77 1.24 6.49
N ALA A 183 -28.83 0.53 6.12
CA ALA A 183 -30.04 1.07 5.56
C ALA A 183 -30.86 1.72 6.67
N GLY A 184 -31.43 2.89 6.36
CA GLY A 184 -32.77 3.29 6.81
C GLY A 184 -32.94 3.78 8.24
N THR A 185 -33.22 5.07 8.39
CA THR A 185 -34.32 5.49 9.25
C THR A 185 -35.08 6.61 8.54
N SER A 186 -36.31 6.27 8.17
CA SER A 186 -37.34 7.18 7.71
C SER A 186 -37.78 8.10 8.85
N GLY A 187 -38.05 9.37 8.54
CA GLY A 187 -38.80 10.28 9.40
C GLY A 187 -38.01 11.52 9.84
N ASP A 188 -38.10 12.62 9.09
CA ASP A 188 -39.12 13.65 9.39
C ASP A 188 -38.98 14.84 8.43
N LEU A 189 -40.05 15.09 7.66
CA LEU A 189 -40.20 16.19 6.71
C LEU A 189 -40.47 17.55 7.42
N ARG A 190 -39.90 17.76 8.61
CA ARG A 190 -40.03 19.00 9.40
C ARG A 190 -38.72 19.77 9.58
N THR A 191 -37.58 19.27 9.10
CA THR A 191 -36.26 19.94 9.17
C THR A 191 -35.82 20.58 7.85
N LEU A 192 -36.66 20.53 6.80
CA LEU A 192 -36.40 21.11 5.48
C LEU A 192 -37.00 22.52 5.28
N ALA A 193 -37.17 23.28 6.37
CA ALA A 193 -37.65 24.67 6.35
C ALA A 193 -36.73 25.68 7.07
N LEU A 194 -35.50 25.31 7.42
CA LEU A 194 -34.47 26.26 7.89
C LEU A 194 -33.19 26.19 7.01
N GLY A 195 -33.41 26.16 5.70
CA GLY A 195 -32.41 26.62 4.74
C GLY A 195 -32.38 28.15 4.73
N ALA A 196 -31.18 28.72 4.61
CA ALA A 196 -30.86 30.14 4.41
C ALA A 196 -30.71 31.04 5.66
N ALA A 197 -29.65 30.82 6.44
CA ALA A 197 -28.83 31.88 7.05
C ALA A 197 -27.64 31.25 7.80
N GLY A 198 -26.39 31.59 7.46
CA GLY A 198 -25.23 31.26 8.31
C GLY A 198 -23.93 30.81 7.64
N GLY A 199 -23.76 31.03 6.33
CA GLY A 199 -22.57 30.56 5.59
C GLY A 199 -21.48 31.60 5.30
N SER A 200 -21.56 32.83 5.82
CA SER A 200 -20.73 33.96 5.35
C SER A 200 -20.01 34.77 6.44
N ALA A 201 -19.83 34.22 7.65
CA ALA A 201 -19.18 34.93 8.76
C ALA A 201 -17.74 34.49 9.08
N LEU A 202 -17.25 33.37 8.52
CA LEU A 202 -15.90 32.85 8.84
C LEU A 202 -14.82 33.16 7.79
N THR A 203 -15.17 33.68 6.61
CA THR A 203 -14.19 34.02 5.56
C THR A 203 -13.58 35.41 5.71
N LEU A 204 -14.16 36.30 6.54
CA LEU A 204 -13.64 37.66 6.75
C LEU A 204 -12.59 37.76 7.86
N LEU A 205 -12.51 36.80 8.79
CA LEU A 205 -11.53 36.85 9.89
C LEU A 205 -10.10 36.50 9.43
N GLY A 206 -9.95 35.61 8.44
CA GLY A 206 -8.64 35.20 7.91
C GLY A 206 -7.92 36.27 7.08
N VAL A 207 -8.68 37.11 6.36
CA VAL A 207 -8.13 38.17 5.50
C VAL A 207 -7.63 39.36 6.34
N VAL A 208 -8.26 39.64 7.49
CA VAL A 208 -7.85 40.74 8.39
C VAL A 208 -6.56 40.39 9.15
N VAL A 209 -6.36 39.13 9.57
CA VAL A 209 -5.12 38.71 10.25
C VAL A 209 -3.93 38.68 9.29
N GLY A 210 -4.14 38.27 8.03
CA GLY A 210 -3.09 38.31 7.00
C GLY A 210 -2.70 39.74 6.57
N TYR A 211 -3.66 40.67 6.55
CA TYR A 211 -3.41 42.07 6.18
C TYR A 211 -2.74 42.89 7.30
N MET A 212 -2.97 42.56 8.58
CA MET A 212 -2.34 43.25 9.70
C MET A 212 -0.89 42.84 9.99
N MET A 213 -0.45 41.66 9.55
CA MET A 213 0.92 41.17 9.83
C MET A 213 1.95 41.55 8.75
N GLY A 214 1.51 42.15 7.64
CA GLY A 214 2.37 42.53 6.51
C GLY A 214 2.83 44.00 6.44
N ARG A 215 2.53 44.85 7.43
CA ARG A 215 2.78 46.32 7.36
C ARG A 215 3.55 46.97 8.53
N GLY A 216 4.51 46.29 9.15
CA GLY A 216 5.52 46.97 9.98
C GLY A 216 6.60 45.98 10.43
N HIS A 217 7.90 46.20 10.33
CA HIS A 217 8.67 47.44 10.29
C HIS A 217 9.92 47.24 9.42
N PHE A 218 10.11 48.17 8.48
CA PHE A 218 11.40 48.52 7.90
C PHE A 218 12.05 49.53 8.87
N GLY A 219 13.32 49.35 9.26
CA GLY A 219 14.04 50.43 9.95
C GLY A 219 15.28 50.04 10.77
N ALA A 220 16.43 50.09 10.11
CA ALA A 220 17.69 50.72 10.55
C ALA A 220 18.53 50.13 11.73
N SER A 221 19.76 49.74 11.34
CA SER A 221 21.04 49.61 12.05
C SER A 221 21.44 50.88 12.86
N PRO A 222 22.50 50.96 13.73
CA PRO A 222 23.88 50.48 13.47
C PRO A 222 24.82 50.13 14.69
N GLN A 223 26.04 49.67 14.33
CA GLN A 223 27.37 50.00 14.90
C GLN A 223 27.98 49.26 16.12
N GLY A 224 29.28 48.90 15.95
CA GLY A 224 30.28 48.68 17.01
C GLY A 224 30.98 47.32 16.93
N SER A 225 32.06 47.15 16.13
CA SER A 225 33.49 47.21 16.56
C SER A 225 33.89 46.02 17.46
N GLU A 226 34.97 45.26 17.30
CA GLU A 226 36.25 45.51 16.64
C GLU A 226 37.10 44.22 16.74
N SER A 227 37.97 43.98 15.74
CA SER A 227 39.32 43.40 15.92
C SER A 227 39.38 41.87 16.24
N ARG A 228 40.22 41.00 15.67
CA ARG A 228 41.58 41.13 15.09
C ARG A 228 42.00 39.80 14.43
N GLN A 229 42.73 39.93 13.32
CA GLN A 229 43.97 39.20 12.97
C GLN A 229 43.93 37.69 12.62
N THR A 230 43.91 37.43 11.31
CA THR A 230 44.81 36.50 10.59
C THR A 230 46.30 36.99 10.64
N PRO A 231 47.34 36.32 10.07
CA PRO A 231 47.56 34.94 9.53
C PRO A 231 48.99 34.41 9.96
N PRO A 232 49.88 33.74 9.16
CA PRO A 232 49.81 32.63 8.19
C PRO A 232 50.81 31.45 8.45
N SER A 233 50.59 30.32 7.74
CA SER A 233 51.58 29.38 7.12
C SER A 233 52.71 28.70 7.92
N ARG A 234 52.85 27.37 7.77
CA ARG A 234 54.15 26.73 7.50
C ARG A 234 54.04 25.33 6.87
N ARG A 235 54.75 25.17 5.74
CA ARG A 235 55.19 23.90 5.14
C ARG A 235 55.94 23.04 6.14
N VAL A 236 55.85 21.71 6.01
CA VAL A 236 56.99 20.81 6.17
C VAL A 236 56.92 19.70 5.10
N GLN A 237 57.93 19.72 4.21
CA GLN A 237 58.42 18.58 3.45
C GLN A 237 59.09 17.57 4.40
N GLY A 238 58.93 16.28 4.13
CA GLY A 238 59.84 15.21 4.60
C GLY A 238 59.40 13.89 3.98
N LYS A 239 59.99 13.41 2.89
CA LYS A 239 61.32 12.76 2.69
C LYS A 239 61.18 11.22 2.78
N ALA A 240 61.72 10.58 1.75
CA ALA A 240 61.81 9.15 1.51
C ALA A 240 62.44 8.33 2.66
N SER A 241 62.08 7.05 2.77
CA SER A 241 63.06 5.97 2.84
C SER A 241 62.44 4.61 2.50
N LYS A 242 63.28 3.85 1.80
CA LYS A 242 63.36 2.42 1.47
C LYS A 242 62.61 1.42 2.35
#